data_AF-A0A2S1SRJ1-F1
#
_entry.id   AF-A0A2S1SRJ1-F1
#
_cell.length_a   1.000
_cell.length_b   1.000
_cell.length_c   1.000
_cell.angle_alpha   90.00
_cell.angle_beta   90.00
_cell.angle_gamma   90.00
#
_symmetry.space_group_name_H-M   'P 1'
#
loop_
_entity.id
_entity.type
_entity.pdbx_description
1 polymer ?
#
loop_
_entity_poly.entity_id
_entity_poly.type
_entity_poly.pdbx_seq_one_letter_code
_entity_poly.pdbx_strand_id
1 'polypeptide(L)'
;MTRRPAGGRRRRRLWVSLAAALVLVALPVADRVCATVAEKRIAERIAARQHALSGTPQVTIGGFPFLLSAARGAFPAVEVEADAVTEEGRPVRATVELREVAERDGGYEAASAEADFTAPFDSLGAGLGSGTTLSADGAGRLRVVSEVLGLPLTVVAEPRLTGRTISLVPVTASFAGRPVDPAGPRISAAFADRKVVVPELPAGLTPTRVSVDDAGVTLHARGDDVRFT
;
A
#
# COMPACT_ATOMS: atom_id res chain seq x y z
N MET A 1 43.75 44.65 49.48
CA MET A 1 43.30 43.31 49.04
C MET A 1 42.21 43.48 47.99
N THR A 2 42.49 43.26 46.70
CA THR A 2 41.49 43.39 45.61
C THR A 2 41.37 42.05 44.87
N ARG A 3 40.22 41.37 45.05
CA ARG A 3 39.88 40.13 44.34
C ARG A 3 39.30 40.45 42.96
N ARG A 4 39.98 40.02 41.89
CA ARG A 4 39.46 40.02 40.51
C ARG A 4 38.38 38.94 40.35
N PRO A 5 37.18 39.23 39.80
CA PRO A 5 36.17 38.22 39.57
C PRO A 5 36.48 37.45 38.27
N ALA A 6 36.83 36.17 38.41
CA ALA A 6 36.97 35.22 37.31
C ALA A 6 35.59 34.70 36.83
N GLY A 7 34.77 35.57 36.23
CA GLY A 7 33.37 35.23 35.88
C GLY A 7 33.04 35.04 34.38
N GLY A 8 33.81 35.65 33.47
CA GLY A 8 33.41 35.79 32.06
C GLY A 8 33.46 34.51 31.22
N ARG A 9 34.42 33.61 31.49
CA ARG A 9 34.63 32.40 30.67
C ARG A 9 33.54 31.35 30.87
N ARG A 10 32.97 31.23 32.08
CA ARG A 10 31.88 30.26 32.36
C ARG A 10 30.57 30.67 31.70
N ARG A 11 30.19 31.96 31.78
CA ARG A 11 28.99 32.48 31.10
C ARG A 11 29.06 32.31 29.59
N ARG A 12 30.19 32.66 28.96
CA ARG A 12 30.36 32.48 27.50
C ARG A 12 30.25 31.01 27.07
N ARG A 13 30.82 30.08 27.85
CA ARG A 13 30.69 28.63 27.58
C ARG A 13 29.24 28.16 27.69
N LEU A 14 28.50 28.62 28.70
CA LEU A 14 27.07 28.30 28.86
C LEU A 14 26.23 28.79 27.68
N TRP A 15 26.46 30.01 27.19
CA TRP A 15 25.77 30.55 26.03
C TRP A 15 26.10 29.81 24.73
N VAL A 16 27.37 29.44 24.52
CA VAL A 16 27.79 28.63 23.36
C VAL A 16 27.17 27.23 23.43
N SER A 17 27.17 26.57 24.60
CA SER A 17 26.54 25.27 24.78
C SER A 17 25.03 25.32 24.56
N LEU A 18 24.36 26.38 25.03
CA LEU A 18 22.93 26.58 24.80
C LEU A 18 22.61 26.82 23.31
N ALA A 19 23.40 27.65 22.64
CA ALA A 19 23.24 27.88 21.20
C ALA A 19 23.50 26.60 20.39
N ALA A 20 24.54 25.84 20.74
CA ALA A 20 24.82 24.56 20.12
C ALA A 20 23.68 23.55 20.33
N ALA A 21 23.15 23.46 21.57
CA ALA A 21 22.00 22.62 21.87
C ALA A 21 20.74 23.05 21.09
N LEU A 22 20.50 24.36 20.97
CA LEU A 22 19.38 24.90 20.20
C LEU A 22 19.49 24.52 18.73
N VAL A 23 20.67 24.66 18.12
CA VAL A 23 20.91 24.27 16.72
C VAL A 23 20.76 22.76 16.54
N LEU A 24 21.26 21.97 17.48
CA LEU A 24 21.15 20.50 17.46
C LEU A 24 19.69 20.02 17.47
N VAL A 25 18.80 20.77 18.11
CA VAL A 25 17.35 20.48 18.14
C VAL A 25 16.60 21.12 16.97
N ALA A 26 16.96 22.34 16.58
CA ALA A 26 16.25 23.10 15.54
C ALA A 26 16.46 22.50 14.14
N LEU A 27 17.65 21.98 13.82
CA LEU A 27 17.96 21.42 12.51
C LEU A 27 17.10 20.17 12.17
N PRO A 28 16.98 19.15 13.04
CA PRO A 28 16.09 18.01 12.78
C PRO A 28 14.62 18.41 12.62
N VAL A 29 14.15 19.40 13.38
CA VAL A 29 12.77 19.90 13.28
C VAL A 29 12.55 20.58 11.92
N ALA A 30 13.46 21.46 11.50
CA ALA A 30 13.39 22.12 10.21
C ALA A 30 13.43 21.12 9.05
N ASP A 31 14.32 20.12 9.14
CA ASP A 31 14.43 19.03 8.15
C ASP A 31 13.11 18.27 7.97
N ARG A 32 12.44 17.92 9.08
CA ARG A 32 11.14 17.25 9.05
C ARG A 32 10.03 18.12 8.46
N VAL A 33 10.00 19.41 8.78
CA VAL A 33 9.03 20.33 8.16
C VAL A 33 9.23 20.40 6.65
N CYS A 34 10.48 20.47 6.18
CA CYS A 34 10.80 20.45 4.75
C CYS A 34 10.33 19.14 4.09
N ALA A 35 10.54 17.99 4.73
CA ALA A 35 10.08 16.69 4.23
C ALA A 35 8.54 16.68 4.06
N THR A 36 7.79 17.08 5.09
CA THR A 36 6.31 17.12 5.03
C THR A 36 5.77 18.06 3.96
N VAL A 37 6.44 19.19 3.71
CA VAL A 37 6.06 20.10 2.62
C VAL A 37 6.33 19.46 1.26
N ALA A 38 7.44 18.75 1.10
CA ALA A 38 7.76 18.04 -0.13
C ALA A 38 6.78 16.89 -0.41
N GLU A 39 6.49 16.07 0.60
CA GLU A 39 5.50 14.99 0.57
C GLU A 39 4.13 15.49 0.07
N LYS A 40 3.60 16.57 0.66
CA LYS A 40 2.32 17.17 0.25
C LYS A 40 2.33 17.63 -1.21
N ARG A 41 3.42 18.27 -1.66
CA ARG A 41 3.53 18.72 -3.05
C ARG A 41 3.58 17.56 -4.04
N ILE A 42 4.23 16.46 -3.67
CA ILE A 42 4.25 15.25 -4.50
C ILE A 42 2.86 14.63 -4.54
N ALA A 43 2.20 14.51 -3.40
CA ALA A 43 0.84 14.01 -3.30
C ALA A 43 -0.15 14.78 -4.19
N GLU A 44 -0.12 16.12 -4.14
CA GLU A 44 -0.94 16.99 -4.99
C GLU A 44 -0.65 16.79 -6.49
N ARG A 45 0.61 16.60 -6.86
CA ARG A 45 1.01 16.34 -8.26
C ARG A 45 0.52 14.98 -8.74
N ILE A 46 0.61 13.95 -7.90
CA ILE A 46 0.09 12.61 -8.21
C ILE A 46 -1.42 12.71 -8.41
N ALA A 47 -2.15 13.33 -7.46
CA ALA A 47 -3.59 13.53 -7.56
C ALA A 47 -4.01 14.28 -8.84
N ALA A 48 -3.24 15.29 -9.25
CA ALA A 48 -3.54 16.07 -10.44
C ALA A 48 -3.31 15.31 -11.76
N ARG A 49 -2.42 14.32 -11.78
CA ARG A 49 -2.13 13.52 -12.98
C ARG A 49 -3.01 12.27 -13.08
N GLN A 50 -3.37 11.67 -11.93
CA GLN A 50 -4.00 10.35 -11.91
C GLN A 50 -5.50 10.44 -11.68
N HIS A 51 -6.26 10.25 -12.76
CA HIS A 51 -7.73 10.31 -12.74
C HIS A 51 -8.41 9.17 -11.98
N ALA A 52 -7.72 8.05 -11.76
CA ALA A 52 -8.26 6.89 -11.05
C ALA A 52 -8.28 7.05 -9.52
N LEU A 53 -7.62 8.08 -8.99
CA LEU A 53 -7.52 8.28 -7.53
C LEU A 53 -8.80 8.90 -6.95
N SER A 54 -9.21 8.37 -5.80
CA SER A 54 -10.28 8.90 -4.97
C SER A 54 -9.70 9.81 -3.91
N GLY A 55 -9.29 11.00 -4.32
CA GLY A 55 -8.72 12.01 -3.43
C GLY A 55 -7.19 12.11 -3.50
N THR A 56 -6.60 12.80 -2.53
CA THR A 56 -5.16 13.06 -2.48
C THR A 56 -4.45 11.89 -1.81
N PRO A 57 -3.45 11.26 -2.46
CA PRO A 57 -2.69 10.17 -1.87
C PRO A 57 -1.83 10.68 -0.70
N GLN A 58 -1.45 9.77 0.19
CA GLN A 58 -0.45 10.02 1.21
C GLN A 58 0.92 9.61 0.68
N VAL A 59 1.89 10.51 0.78
CA VAL A 59 3.28 10.25 0.37
C VAL A 59 4.16 10.41 1.60
N THR A 60 5.05 9.46 1.81
CA THR A 60 6.04 9.49 2.90
C THR A 60 7.43 9.31 2.30
N ILE A 61 8.35 10.23 2.60
CA ILE A 61 9.74 10.14 2.14
C ILE A 61 10.61 9.67 3.31
N GLY A 62 11.20 8.49 3.15
CA GLY A 62 12.14 7.94 4.10
C GLY A 62 13.52 8.60 4.02
N GLY A 63 14.29 8.46 5.11
CA GLY A 63 15.66 8.95 5.23
C GLY A 63 15.80 10.18 6.12
N PHE A 64 16.95 10.29 6.78
CA PHE A 64 17.30 11.44 7.62
C PHE A 64 18.80 11.75 7.50
N PRO A 65 19.19 13.01 7.29
CA PRO A 65 18.35 14.20 7.04
C PRO A 65 17.72 14.19 5.64
N PHE A 66 16.46 14.62 5.52
CA PHE A 66 15.76 14.78 4.25
C PHE A 66 16.47 15.76 3.33
N LEU A 67 16.91 16.92 3.85
CA LEU A 67 17.56 17.96 3.06
C LEU A 67 18.86 17.46 2.40
N LEU A 68 19.57 16.55 3.06
CA LEU A 68 20.76 15.92 2.47
C LEU A 68 20.38 14.97 1.32
N SER A 69 19.30 14.22 1.50
CA SER A 69 18.74 13.30 0.49
C SER A 69 18.27 14.09 -0.74
N ALA A 70 17.52 15.18 -0.51
CA ALA A 70 17.08 16.11 -1.55
C ALA A 70 18.25 16.78 -2.27
N ALA A 71 19.30 17.21 -1.55
CA ALA A 71 20.49 17.81 -2.16
C ALA A 71 21.28 16.81 -3.02
N ARG A 72 21.18 15.51 -2.73
CA ARG A 72 21.78 14.43 -3.53
C ARG A 72 20.88 13.96 -4.66
N GLY A 73 19.61 14.37 -4.69
CA GLY A 73 18.61 13.80 -5.60
C GLY A 73 18.39 12.30 -5.37
N ALA A 74 18.64 11.80 -4.15
CA ALA A 74 18.58 10.37 -3.84
C ALA A 74 17.87 10.13 -2.51
N PHE A 75 16.82 9.31 -2.52
CA PHE A 75 15.93 9.01 -1.41
C PHE A 75 15.97 7.51 -1.10
N PRO A 76 16.29 7.13 0.15
CA PRO A 76 16.38 5.71 0.52
C PRO A 76 15.08 4.94 0.33
N ALA A 77 13.94 5.58 0.64
CA ALA A 77 12.62 4.99 0.50
C ALA A 77 11.57 6.07 0.21
N VAL A 78 10.57 5.74 -0.60
CA VAL A 78 9.38 6.55 -0.83
C VAL A 78 8.17 5.64 -0.77
N GLU A 79 7.23 5.94 0.10
CA GLU A 79 5.99 5.19 0.26
C GLU A 79 4.82 6.06 -0.22
N VAL A 80 3.92 5.45 -0.99
CA VAL A 80 2.72 6.10 -1.52
C VAL A 80 1.51 5.24 -1.19
N GLU A 81 0.58 5.78 -0.43
CA GLU A 81 -0.72 5.17 -0.15
C GLU A 81 -1.81 5.96 -0.86
N ALA A 82 -2.71 5.27 -1.55
CA ALA A 82 -3.75 5.91 -2.31
C ALA A 82 -5.01 5.05 -2.35
N ASP A 83 -6.18 5.66 -2.20
CA ASP A 83 -7.44 5.03 -2.55
C ASP A 83 -7.74 5.33 -4.02
N ALA A 84 -8.11 4.31 -4.78
CA ALA A 84 -8.33 4.35 -6.21
C ALA A 84 -9.64 3.64 -6.58
N VAL A 85 -10.11 3.88 -7.80
CA VAL A 85 -11.27 3.21 -8.37
C VAL A 85 -10.87 2.57 -9.69
N THR A 86 -11.18 1.29 -9.83
CA THR A 86 -10.97 0.54 -11.09
C THR A 86 -11.89 1.06 -12.21
N GLU A 87 -11.63 0.70 -13.46
CA GLU A 87 -12.50 1.06 -14.59
C GLU A 87 -13.95 0.59 -14.41
N GLU A 88 -14.15 -0.49 -13.64
CA GLU A 88 -15.45 -1.06 -13.28
C GLU A 88 -16.13 -0.34 -12.10
N GLY A 89 -15.55 0.76 -11.61
CA GLY A 89 -16.11 1.54 -10.51
C GLY A 89 -15.85 0.95 -9.12
N ARG A 90 -14.97 -0.04 -8.99
CA ARG A 90 -14.70 -0.72 -7.71
C ARG A 90 -13.56 -0.04 -6.94
N PRO A 91 -13.74 0.27 -5.64
CA PRO A 91 -12.69 0.85 -4.83
C PRO A 91 -11.56 -0.16 -4.58
N VAL A 92 -10.33 0.32 -4.65
CA VAL A 92 -9.09 -0.42 -4.38
C VAL A 92 -8.15 0.49 -3.62
N ARG A 93 -7.52 -0.01 -2.56
CA ARG A 93 -6.42 0.68 -1.88
C ARG A 93 -5.10 0.22 -2.45
N ALA A 94 -4.25 1.16 -2.86
CA ALA A 94 -2.91 0.90 -3.35
C ALA A 94 -1.88 1.42 -2.35
N THR A 95 -0.94 0.58 -1.97
CA THR A 95 0.26 0.95 -1.22
C THR A 95 1.47 0.60 -2.09
N VAL A 96 2.37 1.56 -2.32
CA VAL A 96 3.57 1.39 -3.14
C VAL A 96 4.78 1.83 -2.35
N GLU A 97 5.73 0.93 -2.15
CA GLU A 97 7.02 1.20 -1.53
C GLU A 97 8.12 1.17 -2.60
N LEU A 98 8.81 2.29 -2.76
CA LEU A 98 9.98 2.43 -3.63
C LEU A 98 11.24 2.48 -2.78
N ARG A 99 12.29 1.78 -3.21
CA ARG A 99 13.60 1.79 -2.52
C ARG A 99 14.70 2.29 -3.43
N GLU A 100 15.66 2.99 -2.82
CA GLU A 100 16.82 3.59 -3.48
C GLU A 100 16.42 4.42 -4.70
N VAL A 101 15.55 5.39 -4.48
CA VAL A 101 15.04 6.27 -5.52
C VAL A 101 16.09 7.33 -5.83
N ALA A 102 16.50 7.46 -7.08
CA ALA A 102 17.45 8.48 -7.51
C ALA A 102 16.97 9.21 -8.76
N GLU A 103 17.31 10.50 -8.84
CA GLU A 103 17.10 11.28 -10.05
C GLU A 103 18.07 10.81 -11.14
N ARG A 104 17.53 10.48 -12.32
CA ARG A 104 18.30 10.01 -13.48
C ARG A 104 17.63 10.49 -14.76
N ASP A 105 18.41 11.08 -15.66
CA ASP A 105 17.99 11.53 -17.00
C ASP A 105 16.70 12.38 -17.04
N GLY A 106 16.49 13.24 -16.03
CA GLY A 106 15.31 14.11 -15.94
C GLY A 106 14.04 13.43 -15.40
N GLY A 107 14.15 12.20 -14.88
CA GLY A 107 13.10 11.49 -14.15
C GLY A 107 13.64 10.84 -12.87
N TYR A 108 12.88 9.90 -12.32
CA TYR A 108 13.28 9.13 -11.14
C TYR A 108 13.33 7.64 -11.47
N GLU A 109 14.34 6.97 -10.94
CA GLU A 109 14.50 5.52 -11.02
C GLU A 109 14.59 4.97 -9.59
N ALA A 110 13.87 3.90 -9.30
CA ALA A 110 13.96 3.15 -8.04
C ALA A 110 14.57 1.78 -8.31
N ALA A 111 15.54 1.38 -7.50
CA ALA A 111 16.18 0.06 -7.65
C ALA A 111 15.16 -1.08 -7.49
N SER A 112 14.18 -0.91 -6.59
CA SER A 112 13.07 -1.85 -6.44
C SER A 112 11.78 -1.14 -6.05
N ALA A 113 10.66 -1.71 -6.47
CA ALA A 113 9.31 -1.32 -6.06
C ALA A 113 8.53 -2.54 -5.58
N GLU A 114 7.83 -2.39 -4.46
CA GLU A 114 6.84 -3.33 -3.96
C GLU A 114 5.49 -2.62 -3.92
N ALA A 115 4.43 -3.31 -4.34
CA ALA A 115 3.11 -2.72 -4.41
C ALA A 115 2.02 -3.70 -3.99
N ASP A 116 1.10 -3.22 -3.17
CA ASP A 116 -0.04 -3.95 -2.66
C ASP A 116 -1.33 -3.27 -3.11
N PHE A 117 -2.16 -4.01 -3.85
CA PHE A 117 -3.46 -3.55 -4.31
C PHE A 117 -4.56 -4.35 -3.60
N THR A 118 -5.22 -3.71 -2.63
CA THR A 118 -6.23 -4.34 -1.77
C THR A 118 -7.63 -3.96 -2.23
N ALA A 119 -8.40 -4.97 -2.63
CA ALA A 119 -9.82 -4.86 -2.94
C ALA A 119 -10.66 -5.24 -1.70
N PRO A 120 -11.42 -4.29 -1.11
CA PRO A 120 -12.28 -4.59 0.03
C PRO A 120 -13.39 -5.58 -0.35
N PHE A 121 -13.84 -6.41 0.59
CA PHE A 121 -14.88 -7.43 0.33
C PHE A 121 -16.18 -6.86 -0.25
N ASP A 122 -16.60 -5.68 0.21
CA ASP A 122 -17.81 -5.01 -0.30
C ASP A 122 -17.70 -4.68 -1.79
N SER A 123 -16.48 -4.35 -2.27
CA SER A 123 -16.22 -4.06 -3.68
C SER A 123 -16.27 -5.31 -4.57
N LEU A 124 -15.91 -6.47 -4.01
CA LEU A 124 -15.89 -7.75 -4.71
C LEU A 124 -17.26 -8.43 -4.70
N GLY A 125 -18.06 -8.18 -3.66
CA GLY A 125 -19.42 -8.70 -3.52
C GLY A 125 -20.41 -8.05 -4.49
N ALA A 126 -20.13 -6.81 -4.91
CA ALA A 126 -20.91 -6.06 -5.90
C ALA A 126 -20.90 -6.78 -7.26
N GLY A 127 -21.90 -7.64 -7.50
CA GLY A 127 -22.05 -8.44 -8.73
C GLY A 127 -22.12 -9.96 -8.51
N LEU A 128 -22.01 -10.43 -7.27
CA LEU A 128 -22.22 -11.85 -6.93
C LEU A 128 -23.69 -12.23 -6.71
N GLY A 129 -24.59 -11.24 -6.73
CA GLY A 129 -26.03 -11.41 -6.50
C GLY A 129 -26.43 -11.03 -5.07
N SER A 130 -27.70 -10.65 -4.91
CA SER A 130 -28.30 -10.32 -3.62
C SER A 130 -28.12 -11.48 -2.62
N GLY A 131 -27.73 -11.15 -1.37
CA GLY A 131 -27.56 -12.16 -0.32
C GLY A 131 -26.23 -12.90 -0.34
N THR A 132 -25.22 -12.39 -1.06
CA THR A 132 -23.84 -12.89 -0.98
C THR A 132 -22.99 -12.00 -0.10
N THR A 133 -22.25 -12.61 0.83
CA THR A 133 -21.30 -11.95 1.72
C THR A 133 -19.92 -12.59 1.55
N LEU A 134 -18.90 -11.74 1.49
CA LEU A 134 -17.50 -12.12 1.39
C LEU A 134 -16.79 -11.78 2.69
N SER A 135 -15.87 -12.63 3.11
CA SER A 135 -15.03 -12.43 4.30
C SER A 135 -13.76 -13.27 4.21
N ALA A 136 -12.77 -13.00 5.06
CA ALA A 136 -11.67 -13.93 5.28
C ALA A 136 -12.12 -15.14 6.11
N ASP A 137 -11.53 -16.31 5.87
CA ASP A 137 -11.77 -17.50 6.68
C ASP A 137 -10.86 -17.60 7.93
N GLY A 138 -9.89 -16.68 8.07
CA GLY A 138 -8.88 -16.67 9.12
C GLY A 138 -7.60 -17.48 8.80
N ALA A 139 -7.55 -18.15 7.65
CA ALA A 139 -6.43 -18.96 7.19
C ALA A 139 -5.90 -18.51 5.81
N GLY A 140 -6.16 -17.25 5.44
CA GLY A 140 -5.73 -16.68 4.15
C GLY A 140 -6.59 -17.10 2.96
N ARG A 141 -7.82 -17.57 3.19
CA ARG A 141 -8.76 -17.96 2.13
C ARG A 141 -10.02 -17.11 2.17
N LEU A 142 -10.70 -17.05 1.03
CA LEU A 142 -11.95 -16.33 0.87
C LEU A 142 -13.12 -17.19 1.32
N ARG A 143 -13.91 -16.70 2.27
CA ARG A 143 -15.20 -17.28 2.65
C ARG A 143 -16.31 -16.55 1.92
N VAL A 144 -17.06 -17.29 1.13
CA VAL A 144 -18.25 -16.85 0.41
C VAL A 144 -19.47 -17.47 1.09
N VAL A 145 -20.38 -16.63 1.59
CA VAL A 145 -21.68 -17.07 2.12
C VAL A 145 -22.75 -16.54 1.19
N SER A 146 -23.60 -17.40 0.65
CA SER A 146 -24.73 -17.02 -0.18
C SER A 146 -26.02 -17.69 0.30
N GLU A 147 -27.16 -17.07 0.00
CA GLU A 147 -28.46 -17.65 0.31
C GLU A 147 -29.01 -18.39 -0.91
N VAL A 148 -29.35 -19.67 -0.73
CA VAL A 148 -29.97 -20.52 -1.76
C VAL A 148 -31.23 -21.13 -1.18
N LEU A 149 -32.39 -20.75 -1.72
CA LEU A 149 -33.71 -21.22 -1.26
C LEU A 149 -33.95 -20.97 0.25
N GLY A 150 -33.51 -19.83 0.78
CA GLY A 150 -33.66 -19.50 2.21
C GLY A 150 -32.64 -20.15 3.14
N LEU A 151 -31.66 -20.89 2.60
CA LEU A 151 -30.66 -21.62 3.38
C LEU A 151 -29.25 -21.15 3.02
N PRO A 152 -28.33 -21.09 4.01
CA PRO A 152 -26.97 -20.63 3.77
C PRO A 152 -26.14 -21.70 3.04
N LEU A 153 -25.52 -21.30 1.93
CA LEU A 153 -24.43 -21.98 1.27
C LEU A 153 -23.13 -21.27 1.62
N THR A 154 -22.22 -21.96 2.30
CA THR A 154 -20.89 -21.45 2.62
C THR A 154 -19.85 -22.18 1.80
N VAL A 155 -19.02 -21.46 1.07
CA VAL A 155 -17.88 -21.99 0.32
C VAL A 155 -16.62 -21.26 0.76
N VAL A 156 -15.58 -22.01 1.10
CA VAL A 156 -14.24 -21.45 1.29
C VAL A 156 -13.42 -21.74 0.04
N ALA A 157 -12.81 -20.72 -0.53
CA ALA A 157 -12.01 -20.81 -1.74
C ALA A 157 -10.64 -20.18 -1.55
N GLU A 158 -9.62 -20.85 -2.11
CA GLU A 158 -8.25 -20.35 -2.15
C GLU A 158 -8.04 -19.54 -3.44
N PRO A 159 -7.60 -18.28 -3.36
CA PRO A 159 -7.18 -17.54 -4.54
C PRO A 159 -5.86 -18.06 -5.07
N ARG A 160 -5.77 -18.24 -6.39
CA ARG A 160 -4.56 -18.64 -7.09
C ARG A 160 -4.24 -17.65 -8.19
N LEU A 161 -2.99 -17.22 -8.22
CA LEU A 161 -2.43 -16.41 -9.29
C LEU A 161 -1.67 -17.32 -10.26
N THR A 162 -2.05 -17.30 -11.53
CA THR A 162 -1.31 -17.98 -12.61
C THR A 162 -1.04 -16.97 -13.72
N GLY A 163 0.23 -16.57 -13.85
CA GLY A 163 0.58 -15.42 -14.69
C GLY A 163 -0.09 -14.15 -14.17
N ARG A 164 -1.04 -13.60 -14.94
CA ARG A 164 -1.86 -12.44 -14.53
C ARG A 164 -3.30 -12.80 -14.20
N THR A 165 -3.66 -14.08 -14.19
CA THR A 165 -5.04 -14.50 -13.93
C THR A 165 -5.18 -14.95 -12.49
N ILE A 166 -6.10 -14.31 -11.77
CA ILE A 166 -6.56 -14.73 -10.46
C ILE A 166 -7.76 -15.66 -10.66
N SER A 167 -7.69 -16.85 -10.11
CA SER A 167 -8.78 -17.82 -10.04
C SER A 167 -9.09 -18.18 -8.59
N LEU A 168 -10.32 -18.62 -8.32
CA LEU A 168 -10.74 -19.09 -7.01
C LEU A 168 -10.97 -20.59 -7.06
N VAL A 169 -10.29 -21.34 -6.18
CA VAL A 169 -10.40 -22.79 -6.09
C VAL A 169 -11.15 -23.15 -4.81
N PRO A 170 -12.41 -23.66 -4.90
CA PRO A 170 -13.14 -24.14 -3.74
C PRO A 170 -12.37 -25.26 -3.02
N VAL A 171 -12.23 -25.13 -1.71
CA VAL A 171 -11.56 -26.13 -0.86
C VAL A 171 -12.52 -26.81 0.10
N THR A 172 -13.53 -26.10 0.58
CA THR A 172 -14.59 -26.64 1.43
C THR A 172 -15.92 -26.00 1.08
N ALA A 173 -17.00 -26.76 1.25
CA ALA A 173 -18.35 -26.27 1.04
C ALA A 173 -19.31 -26.90 2.05
N SER A 174 -20.30 -26.13 2.48
CA SER A 174 -21.39 -26.60 3.32
C SER A 174 -22.70 -25.94 2.95
N PHE A 175 -23.78 -26.71 2.93
CA PHE A 175 -25.13 -26.23 2.70
C PHE A 175 -26.00 -26.52 3.92
N ALA A 176 -26.61 -25.47 4.50
CA ALA A 176 -27.37 -25.56 5.75
C ALA A 176 -26.59 -26.29 6.88
N GLY A 177 -25.28 -25.99 6.98
CA GLY A 177 -24.38 -26.60 7.96
C GLY A 177 -23.94 -28.03 7.68
N ARG A 178 -24.39 -28.66 6.59
CA ARG A 178 -23.97 -30.00 6.17
C ARG A 178 -22.86 -29.91 5.13
N PRO A 179 -21.74 -30.66 5.28
CA PRO A 179 -20.69 -30.70 4.27
C PRO A 179 -21.24 -31.17 2.92
N VAL A 180 -20.81 -30.50 1.85
CA VAL A 180 -21.07 -30.89 0.47
C VAL A 180 -19.75 -30.92 -0.29
N ASP A 181 -19.72 -31.62 -1.43
CA ASP A 181 -18.51 -31.70 -2.25
C ASP A 181 -18.19 -30.33 -2.89
N PRO A 182 -17.05 -29.68 -2.55
CA PRO A 182 -16.64 -28.43 -3.16
C PRO A 182 -16.30 -28.58 -4.66
N ALA A 183 -15.95 -29.79 -5.12
CA ALA A 183 -15.72 -30.10 -6.52
C ALA A 183 -16.99 -30.51 -7.27
N GLY A 184 -18.16 -30.49 -6.60
CA GLY A 184 -19.43 -30.81 -7.21
C GLY A 184 -19.76 -29.86 -8.37
N PRO A 185 -20.47 -30.35 -9.42
CA PRO A 185 -20.61 -29.66 -10.70
C PRO A 185 -21.22 -28.26 -10.61
N ARG A 186 -22.09 -28.00 -9.63
CA ARG A 186 -22.70 -26.67 -9.41
C ARG A 186 -21.71 -25.66 -8.84
N ILE A 187 -20.92 -26.07 -7.84
CA ILE A 187 -19.93 -25.19 -7.20
C ILE A 187 -18.77 -24.97 -8.16
N SER A 188 -18.26 -26.03 -8.80
CA SER A 188 -17.19 -25.91 -9.78
C SER A 188 -17.57 -24.98 -10.93
N ALA A 189 -18.79 -25.08 -11.47
CA ALA A 189 -19.26 -24.17 -12.53
C ALA A 189 -19.34 -22.71 -12.05
N ALA A 190 -19.89 -22.47 -10.85
CA ALA A 190 -20.01 -21.12 -10.30
C ALA A 190 -18.66 -20.42 -10.08
N PHE A 191 -17.59 -21.18 -9.84
CA PHE A 191 -16.24 -20.66 -9.65
C PHE A 191 -15.38 -20.69 -10.92
N ALA A 192 -15.67 -21.58 -11.89
CA ALA A 192 -14.92 -21.68 -13.14
C ALA A 192 -14.94 -20.39 -13.97
N ASP A 193 -16.07 -19.68 -13.94
CA ASP A 193 -16.27 -18.40 -14.64
C ASP A 193 -15.74 -17.20 -13.85
N ARG A 194 -15.30 -17.39 -12.61
CA ARG A 194 -14.78 -16.33 -11.72
C ARG A 194 -13.27 -16.22 -11.85
N LYS A 195 -12.86 -15.76 -13.04
CA LYS A 195 -11.47 -15.43 -13.35
C LYS A 195 -11.34 -13.94 -13.53
N VAL A 196 -10.38 -13.34 -12.85
CA VAL A 196 -10.04 -11.93 -13.00
C VAL A 196 -8.67 -11.85 -13.66
N VAL A 197 -8.61 -11.16 -14.80
CA VAL A 197 -7.33 -10.86 -15.44
C VAL A 197 -6.83 -9.56 -14.86
N VAL A 198 -5.71 -9.62 -14.15
CA VAL A 198 -5.03 -8.43 -13.63
C VAL A 198 -4.56 -7.59 -14.83
N PRO A 199 -4.93 -6.29 -14.89
CA PRO A 199 -4.45 -5.40 -15.94
C PRO A 199 -2.93 -5.24 -15.86
N GLU A 200 -2.34 -4.63 -16.87
CA GLU A 200 -0.93 -4.25 -16.78
C GLU A 200 -0.76 -3.23 -15.65
N LEU A 201 0.15 -3.54 -14.72
CA LEU A 201 0.40 -2.67 -13.59
C LEU A 201 1.36 -1.54 -13.98
N PRO A 202 1.25 -0.36 -13.36
CA PRO A 202 2.11 0.77 -13.65
C PRO A 202 3.59 0.41 -13.53
N ALA A 203 4.40 1.07 -14.35
CA ALA A 203 5.87 0.99 -14.30
C ALA A 203 6.44 -0.45 -14.42
N GLY A 204 5.70 -1.38 -15.03
CA GLY A 204 6.19 -2.75 -15.27
C GLY A 204 6.15 -3.65 -14.04
N LEU A 205 5.41 -3.27 -13.00
CA LEU A 205 5.20 -4.11 -11.83
C LEU A 205 4.61 -5.47 -12.24
N THR A 206 5.19 -6.54 -11.71
CA THR A 206 4.77 -7.91 -11.99
C THR A 206 4.01 -8.47 -10.79
N PRO A 207 2.78 -8.97 -10.98
CA PRO A 207 2.05 -9.70 -9.95
C PRO A 207 2.83 -10.90 -9.44
N THR A 208 2.95 -11.06 -8.12
CA THR A 208 3.71 -12.14 -7.49
C THR A 208 2.83 -13.09 -6.68
N ARG A 209 1.86 -12.55 -5.95
CA ARG A 209 1.02 -13.32 -5.02
C ARG A 209 -0.33 -12.65 -4.82
N VAL A 210 -1.32 -13.44 -4.42
CA VAL A 210 -2.58 -12.94 -3.85
C VAL A 210 -2.71 -13.43 -2.41
N SER A 211 -3.19 -12.58 -1.51
CA SER A 211 -3.51 -12.90 -0.14
C SER A 211 -4.93 -12.45 0.22
N VAL A 212 -5.46 -12.99 1.32
CA VAL A 212 -6.77 -12.62 1.86
C VAL A 212 -6.63 -12.39 3.35
N ASP A 213 -7.13 -11.27 3.83
CA ASP A 213 -7.16 -10.91 5.25
C ASP A 213 -8.46 -10.14 5.57
N ASP A 214 -8.54 -9.57 6.77
CA ASP A 214 -9.73 -8.85 7.21
C ASP A 214 -9.98 -7.54 6.43
N ALA A 215 -8.96 -6.98 5.76
CA ALA A 215 -9.10 -5.79 4.93
C ALA A 215 -9.65 -6.13 3.54
N GLY A 216 -9.39 -7.33 3.03
CA GLY A 216 -9.94 -7.80 1.76
C GLY A 216 -9.05 -8.81 1.05
N VAL A 217 -8.99 -8.68 -0.28
CA VAL A 217 -8.10 -9.47 -1.14
C VAL A 217 -6.99 -8.56 -1.66
N THR A 218 -5.74 -8.92 -1.38
CA THR A 218 -4.57 -8.12 -1.76
C THR A 218 -3.78 -8.80 -2.85
N LEU A 219 -3.55 -8.09 -3.94
CA LEU A 219 -2.61 -8.46 -4.98
C LEU A 219 -1.25 -7.83 -4.66
N HIS A 220 -0.24 -8.66 -4.46
CA HIS A 220 1.15 -8.24 -4.28
C HIS A 220 1.85 -8.21 -5.63
N ALA A 221 2.63 -7.16 -5.87
CA ALA A 221 3.42 -6.97 -7.08
C ALA A 221 4.81 -6.43 -6.77
N ARG A 222 5.77 -6.74 -7.65
CA ARG A 222 7.17 -6.31 -7.53
C ARG A 222 7.70 -5.81 -8.87
N GLY A 223 8.58 -4.83 -8.85
CA GLY A 223 9.39 -4.42 -9.99
C GLY A 223 10.82 -4.12 -9.56
N ASP A 224 11.75 -4.30 -10.49
CA ASP A 224 13.16 -3.94 -10.34
C ASP A 224 13.50 -2.87 -11.39
N ASP A 225 14.38 -1.92 -11.05
CA ASP A 225 14.80 -0.80 -11.91
C ASP A 225 13.62 -0.01 -12.50
N VAL A 226 12.71 0.40 -11.61
CA VAL A 226 11.43 0.99 -11.97
C VAL A 226 11.56 2.49 -12.22
N ARG A 227 11.01 2.98 -13.34
CA ARG A 227 11.14 4.38 -13.78
C ARG A 227 9.82 5.15 -13.73
N PHE A 228 9.90 6.41 -13.33
CA PHE A 228 8.76 7.32 -13.19
C PHE A 228 9.11 8.74 -13.66
N THR A 229 8.12 9.42 -14.24
CA THR A 229 8.23 10.78 -14.84
C THR A 229 7.09 11.70 -14.38
#